data_AF-A0A1A0UVM6-F1
#
_entry.id   AF-A0A1A0UVM6-F1
#
_cell.length_a   1.000
_cell.length_b   1.000
_cell.length_c   1.000
_cell.angle_alpha   90.00
_cell.angle_beta   90.00
_cell.angle_gamma   90.00
#
_symmetry.space_group_name_H-M   'P 1'
#
loop_
_entity.id
_entity.type
_entity.pdbx_description
1 polymer ?
#
loop_
_entity_poly.entity_id
_entity_poly.type
_entity_poly.pdbx_seq_one_letter_code
_entity_poly.pdbx_strand_id
1 'polypeptide(L)'
;MASKRHIYGVELRYVLTFHLSQHGPTTIPDLIDALDYYNFALPGPAPKWVSDALRWEMAHGRVRRLRRGLYGPGDTPRSTADRIRKRVLDLRAEADMLAGRDFEKWLDALPD
;
A
#
# COMPACT_ATOMS: atom_id res chain seq x y z
N MET A 1 -13.53 -14.49 9.73
CA MET A 1 -13.20 -13.27 8.96
C MET A 1 -11.75 -12.95 9.25
N ALA A 2 -10.88 -12.97 8.23
CA ALA A 2 -9.47 -12.62 8.43
C ALA A 2 -9.36 -11.17 8.91
N SER A 3 -8.55 -10.92 9.95
CA SER A 3 -8.37 -9.58 10.49
C SER A 3 -7.55 -8.75 9.51
N LYS A 4 -7.97 -7.50 9.26
CA LYS A 4 -7.26 -6.57 8.38
C LYS A 4 -6.47 -5.56 9.21
N ARG A 5 -5.28 -5.24 8.72
CA ARG A 5 -4.44 -4.21 9.31
C ARG A 5 -4.94 -2.83 8.90
N HIS A 6 -5.27 -2.00 9.88
CA HIS A 6 -5.69 -0.62 9.60
C HIS A 6 -4.46 0.25 9.33
N ILE A 7 -4.45 0.96 8.20
CA ILE A 7 -3.39 1.89 7.82
C ILE A 7 -3.95 3.28 7.52
N TYR A 8 -3.18 4.30 7.86
CA TYR A 8 -3.56 5.70 7.67
C TYR A 8 -2.33 6.60 7.62
N GLY A 9 -2.54 7.87 7.27
CA GLY A 9 -1.48 8.88 7.28
C GLY A 9 -0.28 8.48 6.42
N VAL A 10 0.91 8.44 7.03
CA VAL A 10 2.16 8.13 6.33
C VAL A 10 2.21 6.69 5.79
N GLU A 11 1.59 5.74 6.48
CA GLU A 11 1.61 4.32 6.07
C GLU A 11 0.82 4.13 4.78
N LEU A 12 -0.40 4.68 4.73
CA LEU A 12 -1.22 4.68 3.52
C LEU A 12 -0.49 5.32 2.34
N ARG A 13 0.13 6.48 2.56
CA ARG A 13 0.90 7.18 1.53
C ARG A 13 2.05 6.33 1.01
N TYR A 14 2.79 5.67 1.90
CA TYR A 14 3.93 4.83 1.53
C TYR A 14 3.48 3.60 0.75
N VAL A 15 2.40 2.94 1.18
CA VAL A 15 1.84 1.78 0.47
C VAL A 15 1.40 2.17 -0.94
N LEU A 16 0.69 3.29 -1.11
CA LEU A 16 0.23 3.75 -2.42
C LEU A 16 1.38 4.18 -3.33
N THR A 17 2.33 4.97 -2.82
CA THR A 17 3.53 5.39 -3.57
C THR A 17 4.37 4.18 -4.00
N PHE A 18 4.55 3.21 -3.10
CA PHE A 18 5.26 1.98 -3.43
C PHE A 18 4.52 1.17 -4.49
N HIS A 19 3.21 0.99 -4.37
CA HIS A 19 2.41 0.28 -5.36
C HIS A 19 2.55 0.90 -6.75
N LEU A 20 2.39 2.22 -6.86
CA LEU A 20 2.56 2.94 -8.13
C LEU A 20 3.98 2.81 -8.70
N SER A 21 5.01 2.76 -7.85
CA SER A 21 6.39 2.55 -8.31
C SER A 21 6.63 1.16 -8.92
N GLN A 22 5.92 0.14 -8.44
CA GLN A 22 6.08 -1.24 -8.89
C GLN A 22 5.19 -1.59 -10.08
N HIS A 23 3.97 -1.05 -10.12
CA HIS A 23 2.94 -1.42 -11.10
C HIS A 23 2.65 -0.34 -12.13
N GLY A 24 3.22 0.86 -11.96
CA GLY A 24 3.01 1.97 -12.87
C GLY A 24 1.67 2.68 -12.67
N PRO A 25 1.06 3.23 -13.74
CA PRO A 25 -0.23 3.90 -13.67
C PRO A 25 -1.38 2.98 -13.18
N THR A 26 -2.06 3.39 -12.11
CA THR A 26 -3.12 2.61 -11.46
C THR A 26 -4.34 3.47 -11.15
N THR A 27 -5.55 2.92 -11.28
CA THR A 27 -6.79 3.66 -10.99
C THR A 27 -7.13 3.65 -9.50
N ILE A 28 -8.00 4.56 -9.04
CA ILE A 28 -8.47 4.55 -7.64
C ILE A 28 -9.11 3.20 -7.27
N PRO A 29 -10.04 2.63 -8.06
CA PRO A 29 -10.58 1.29 -7.79
C PRO A 29 -9.49 0.22 -7.66
N ASP A 30 -8.56 0.14 -8.62
CA ASP A 30 -7.48 -0.87 -8.58
C ASP A 30 -6.55 -0.67 -7.36
N LEU A 31 -6.31 0.58 -6.93
CA LEU A 31 -5.57 0.86 -5.71
C LEU A 31 -6.33 0.38 -4.46
N ILE A 32 -7.64 0.49 -4.43
CA ILE A 32 -8.48 -0.01 -3.34
C ILE A 32 -8.43 -1.55 -3.33
N ASP A 33 -8.57 -2.19 -4.48
CA ASP A 33 -8.47 -3.65 -4.62
C ASP A 33 -7.08 -4.15 -4.21
N ALA A 34 -6.02 -3.41 -4.54
CA ALA A 34 -4.67 -3.72 -4.08
C ALA A 34 -4.53 -3.63 -2.56
N LEU A 35 -5.11 -2.61 -1.92
CA LEU A 35 -5.13 -2.51 -0.45
C LEU A 35 -5.85 -3.70 0.17
N ASP A 36 -6.99 -4.10 -0.40
CA ASP A 36 -7.76 -5.25 0.03
C ASP A 36 -6.97 -6.56 -0.10
N TYR A 37 -6.31 -6.74 -1.25
CA TYR A 37 -5.45 -7.89 -1.55
C TYR A 37 -4.33 -8.05 -0.52
N TYR A 38 -3.74 -6.95 -0.04
CA TYR A 38 -2.70 -6.95 1.00
C TYR A 38 -3.24 -6.92 2.43
N ASN A 39 -4.52 -7.25 2.65
CA ASN A 39 -5.17 -7.25 3.98
C ASN A 39 -5.15 -5.90 4.71
N PHE A 40 -5.12 -4.79 3.97
CA PHE A 40 -5.21 -3.46 4.56
C PHE A 40 -6.65 -3.00 4.66
N ALA A 41 -6.95 -2.26 5.74
CA ALA A 41 -8.20 -1.57 5.96
C ALA A 41 -7.96 -0.07 6.16
N LEU A 42 -8.92 0.75 5.78
CA LEU A 42 -8.88 2.20 5.96
C LEU A 42 -9.86 2.63 7.04
N PRO A 43 -9.60 3.71 7.80
CA PRO A 43 -10.50 4.17 8.88
C PRO A 43 -11.85 4.72 8.40
N GLY A 44 -12.08 4.83 7.09
CA GLY A 44 -13.29 5.40 6.52
C GLY A 44 -13.38 5.17 5.01
N PRO A 45 -14.21 5.94 4.27
CA PRO A 45 -14.50 5.69 2.87
C PRO A 45 -13.23 5.63 2.00
N ALA A 46 -12.97 4.47 1.42
CA ALA A 46 -11.71 4.20 0.73
C ALA A 46 -11.36 5.20 -0.38
N PRO A 47 -12.29 5.60 -1.28
CA PRO A 47 -11.95 6.53 -2.36
C PRO A 47 -11.45 7.89 -1.86
N LYS A 48 -12.01 8.40 -0.75
CA LYS A 48 -11.62 9.69 -0.18
C LYS A 48 -10.22 9.60 0.42
N TRP A 49 -9.97 8.59 1.26
CA TRP A 49 -8.69 8.39 1.92
C TRP A 49 -7.55 8.16 0.92
N VAL A 50 -7.79 7.35 -0.12
CA VAL A 50 -6.84 7.13 -1.21
C VAL A 50 -6.57 8.43 -1.95
N SER A 51 -7.62 9.17 -2.34
CA SER A 51 -7.45 10.44 -3.06
C SER A 51 -6.69 11.50 -2.24
N ASP A 52 -6.99 11.61 -0.94
CA ASP A 52 -6.34 12.56 -0.04
C ASP A 52 -4.86 12.20 0.19
N ALA A 53 -4.54 10.91 0.31
CA ALA A 53 -3.16 10.43 0.39
C ALA A 53 -2.37 10.71 -0.89
N LEU A 54 -2.94 10.41 -2.07
CA LEU A 54 -2.29 10.66 -3.36
C LEU A 54 -2.07 12.17 -3.59
N ARG A 55 -3.02 13.03 -3.20
CA ARG A 55 -2.84 14.49 -3.29
C ARG A 55 -1.65 14.97 -2.47
N TRP A 56 -1.44 14.39 -1.28
CA TRP A 56 -0.27 14.71 -0.47
C TRP A 56 1.02 14.32 -1.18
N GLU A 57 1.10 13.11 -1.72
CA GLU A 57 2.28 12.59 -2.41
C GLU A 57 2.56 13.33 -3.73
N MET A 58 1.52 13.83 -4.40
CA MET A 58 1.64 14.72 -5.55
C MET A 58 2.32 16.04 -5.19
N ALA A 59 1.97 16.64 -4.05
CA ALA A 59 2.62 17.87 -3.58
C ALA A 59 4.11 17.68 -3.30
N HIS A 60 4.57 16.44 -3.13
CA HIS A 60 5.97 16.08 -2.91
C HIS A 60 6.64 15.51 -4.16
N GLY A 61 5.98 15.57 -5.33
CA GLY A 61 6.51 15.11 -6.60
C GLY A 61 6.59 13.58 -6.76
N ARG A 62 6.22 12.81 -5.74
CA ARG A 62 6.36 11.34 -5.70
C ARG A 62 5.26 10.59 -6.44
N VAL A 63 4.13 11.25 -6.69
CA VAL A 63 2.98 10.71 -7.45
C VAL A 63 2.55 11.75 -8.48
N ARG A 64 2.07 11.29 -9.63
CA ARG A 64 1.53 12.15 -10.69
C ARG A 64 0.10 11.75 -11.02
N ARG A 65 -0.78 12.73 -11.19
CA ARG A 65 -2.13 12.50 -11.72
C ARG A 65 -2.07 12.54 -13.25
N LEU A 66 -2.42 11.44 -13.90
CA LEU A 66 -2.31 11.30 -15.36
C LEU A 66 -3.65 11.60 -16.06
N ARG A 67 -4.76 11.17 -15.47
CA ARG A 67 -6.12 11.55 -15.87
C ARG A 67 -7.03 11.54 -14.64
N ARG A 68 -8.33 11.78 -14.82
CA ARG A 68 -9.30 11.64 -13.73
C ARG A 68 -9.28 10.20 -13.20
N GLY A 69 -8.94 10.04 -11.92
CA GLY A 69 -8.92 8.74 -11.25
C GLY A 69 -7.75 7.81 -11.60
N LEU A 70 -6.79 8.23 -12.44
CA LEU A 70 -5.58 7.47 -12.76
C LEU A 70 -4.35 8.22 -12.26
N TYR A 71 -3.53 7.52 -11.49
CA TYR A 71 -2.31 8.05 -10.90
C TYR A 71 -1.14 7.17 -11.30
N GLY A 72 0.04 7.76 -11.44
CA GLY A 72 1.27 7.05 -11.76
C GLY A 72 2.42 7.47 -10.85
N PRO A 73 3.56 6.77 -10.95
CA PRO A 73 4.75 7.12 -10.18
C PRO A 73 5.27 8.50 -10.59
N GLY A 74 5.70 9.26 -9.60
CA GLY A 74 6.49 10.48 -9.77
C GLY A 74 7.97 10.23 -9.53
N ASP A 75 8.71 11.30 -9.27
CA ASP A 75 10.14 11.20 -8.94
C ASP A 75 10.30 11.05 -7.43
N THR A 76 10.97 9.98 -6.99
CA THR A 76 11.20 9.70 -5.57
C THR A 76 12.70 9.49 -5.34
N PRO A 77 13.35 10.32 -4.50
CA PRO A 77 14.76 10.13 -4.18
C PRO A 77 15.03 8.72 -3.67
N ARG A 78 16.13 8.11 -4.12
CA ARG A 78 16.48 6.71 -3.83
C ARG A 78 16.40 6.37 -2.33
N SER A 79 16.97 7.20 -1.46
CA SER A 79 16.91 7.01 0.00
C SER A 79 15.48 6.99 0.55
N THR A 80 14.59 7.80 -0.03
CA THR A 80 13.17 7.81 0.32
C THR A 80 12.47 6.56 -0.20
N ALA A 81 12.78 6.13 -1.43
CA ALA A 81 12.23 4.89 -2.00
C ALA A 81 12.64 3.67 -1.17
N ASP A 82 13.90 3.59 -0.73
CA ASP A 82 14.41 2.50 0.12
C ASP A 82 13.69 2.48 1.48
N ARG A 83 13.52 3.65 2.11
CA ARG A 83 12.75 3.77 3.37
C ARG A 83 11.29 3.36 3.20
N ILE A 84 10.64 3.83 2.13
CA ILE A 84 9.26 3.47 1.80
C ILE A 84 9.15 1.96 1.60
N ARG A 85 10.03 1.37 0.77
CA ARG A 85 10.05 -0.06 0.47
C ARG A 85 10.15 -0.87 1.76
N LYS A 86 11.14 -0.58 2.61
CA LYS A 86 11.32 -1.32 3.88
C LYS A 86 10.05 -1.26 4.73
N ARG A 87 9.51 -0.06 4.94
CA ARG A 87 8.29 0.09 5.76
C ARG A 87 7.09 -0.63 5.16
N VAL A 88 6.92 -0.61 3.84
CA VAL A 88 5.79 -1.29 3.18
C VAL A 88 5.91 -2.81 3.28
N LEU A 89 7.12 -3.37 3.16
CA LEU A 89 7.34 -4.81 3.36
C LEU A 89 7.02 -5.23 4.78
N ASP A 90 7.46 -4.45 5.78
CA ASP A 90 7.12 -4.70 7.19
C ASP A 90 5.60 -4.67 7.40
N LEU A 91 4.91 -3.64 6.86
CA LEU A 91 3.45 -3.51 6.98
C LEU A 91 2.69 -4.68 6.34
N ARG A 92 3.17 -5.20 5.20
CA ARG A 92 2.57 -6.37 4.53
C ARG A 92 2.73 -7.62 5.38
N ALA A 93 3.93 -7.88 5.91
CA ALA A 93 4.16 -9.00 6.81
C ALA A 93 3.26 -8.92 8.07
N GLU A 94 3.15 -7.72 8.67
CA GLU A 94 2.26 -7.53 9.81
C GLU A 94 0.78 -7.77 9.45
N ALA A 95 0.35 -7.41 8.23
CA ALA A 95 -1.02 -7.63 7.75
C ALA A 95 -1.29 -9.10 7.42
N ASP A 96 -0.32 -9.81 6.84
CA ASP A 96 -0.43 -11.25 6.53
C ASP A 96 -0.48 -12.11 7.79
N MET A 97 0.30 -11.75 8.82
CA MET A 97 0.21 -12.37 10.15
C MET A 97 -1.18 -12.16 10.78
N LEU A 98 -1.74 -10.95 10.71
CA LEU A 98 -3.09 -10.64 11.21
C LEU A 98 -4.19 -11.38 10.44
N ALA A 99 -4.00 -11.54 9.13
CA ALA A 99 -4.94 -12.25 8.28
C ALA A 99 -4.82 -13.78 8.36
N GLY A 100 -3.81 -14.30 9.06
CA GLY A 100 -3.52 -15.73 9.15
C GLY A 100 -2.94 -16.33 7.86
N ARG A 101 -2.52 -15.51 6.88
CA ARG A 101 -1.93 -16.00 5.62
C ARG A 101 -0.55 -16.62 5.82
N ASP A 102 0.18 -16.20 6.86
CA ASP A 102 1.49 -16.76 7.19
C ASP A 102 1.42 -17.95 8.16
N PHE A 103 0.24 -18.33 8.68
CA PHE A 103 0.11 -19.48 9.57
C PHE A 103 0.43 -20.81 8.88
N GLU A 104 -0.11 -21.02 7.67
CA GLU A 104 0.18 -22.23 6.87
C GLU A 104 1.63 -22.27 6.43
N LYS A 105 2.21 -21.14 6.03
CA LYS A 105 3.62 -21.03 5.63
C LYS A 105 4.59 -21.25 6.79
N TRP A 106 4.17 -20.92 8.01
CA TRP A 106 4.89 -21.23 9.25
C TRP A 106 4.77 -22.71 9.61
N LEU A 107 3.60 -23.33 9.42
CA LEU A 107 3.39 -24.77 9.56
C LEU A 107 4.24 -25.58 8.56
N ASP A 108 4.28 -25.18 7.29
CA ASP A 108 5.08 -25.84 6.23
C ASP A 108 6.60 -25.71 6.43
N ALA A 109 7.05 -24.81 7.32
CA ALA A 109 8.45 -24.59 7.63
C ALA A 109 8.92 -25.34 8.90
N LEU A 110 8.03 -26.07 9.58
CA LEU A 110 8.40 -26.95 10.70
C LEU A 110 8.91 -28.29 10.16
N PRO A 111 10.05 -28.80 10.67
CA PRO A 111 10.42 -30.19 10.43
C PRO A 111 9.45 -31.13 11.18
N ASP A 112 9.16 -32.28 10.56
CA ASP A 112 8.33 -33.37 11.10
C ASP A 112 8.71 -33.81 12.52
#